data_AF-A0A4P8IBS3-F1
#
_entry.id   AF-A0A4P8IBS3-F1
#
_cell.length_a   1.000
_cell.length_b   1.000
_cell.length_c   1.000
_cell.angle_alpha   90.00
_cell.angle_beta   90.00
_cell.angle_gamma   90.00
#
_symmetry.space_group_name_H-M   'P 1'
#
loop_
_entity.id
_entity.type
_entity.pdbx_description
1 polymer ?
#
loop_
_entity_poly.entity_id
_entity_poly.type
_entity_poly.pdbx_seq_one_letter_code
_entity_poly.pdbx_strand_id
1 'polypeptide(L)'
;MDILIIMCIGILIGRLAFLRRLKKKNESVSLLCTFVLIFSMGVTLGEKENFFEELSSLGITSFLFFFIPTLLSVVLVYYLTQRFMKKDRGISAERSEEL
;
A
#
# COMPACT_ATOMS: atom_id res chain seq x y z
N MET A 1 -19.73 3.87 -8.59
CA MET A 1 -19.41 2.85 -9.62
C MET A 1 -18.33 3.36 -10.57
N ASP A 2 -18.22 4.68 -10.72
CA ASP A 2 -17.33 5.40 -11.62
C ASP A 2 -15.84 5.15 -11.34
N ILE A 3 -15.45 5.10 -10.06
CA ILE A 3 -14.06 4.86 -9.66
C ILE A 3 -13.57 3.47 -10.12
N LEU A 4 -14.41 2.43 -10.01
CA LEU A 4 -14.07 1.09 -10.47
C LEU A 4 -13.93 1.03 -11.99
N ILE A 5 -14.79 1.75 -12.72
CA ILE A 5 -14.72 1.86 -14.19
C ILE A 5 -13.43 2.55 -14.61
N ILE A 6 -13.06 3.64 -13.95
CA ILE A 6 -11.81 4.39 -14.21
C ILE A 6 -10.57 3.52 -13.92
N MET A 7 -10.57 2.74 -12.83
CA MET A 7 -9.49 1.79 -12.53
C MET A 7 -9.36 0.69 -13.60
N CYS A 8 -10.47 0.11 -14.03
CA CYS A 8 -10.49 -0.89 -15.10
C CYS A 8 -9.97 -0.33 -16.43
N ILE A 9 -10.38 0.89 -16.79
CA ILE A 9 -9.87 1.58 -17.99
C ILE A 9 -8.38 1.88 -17.85
N GLY A 10 -7.92 2.30 -16.67
CA GLY A 10 -6.50 2.53 -16.38
C GLY A 10 -5.65 1.27 -16.56
N ILE A 11 -6.13 0.12 -16.10
CA ILE A 11 -5.48 -1.18 -16.31
C ILE A 11 -5.42 -1.56 -17.80
N LEU A 12 -6.51 -1.32 -18.53
CA LEU A 12 -6.61 -1.64 -19.96
C LEU A 12 -5.67 -0.76 -20.81
N ILE A 13 -5.61 0.54 -20.53
CA ILE A 13 -4.73 1.50 -21.19
C ILE A 13 -3.25 1.23 -20.83
N GLY A 14 -2.98 0.91 -19.56
CA GLY A 14 -1.65 0.52 -19.08
C GLY A 14 -1.11 -0.73 -19.77
N ARG A 15 -2.00 -1.66 -20.13
CA ARG A 15 -1.66 -2.89 -20.87
C ARG A 15 -1.41 -2.66 -22.36
N LEU A 16 -2.10 -1.70 -23.01
CA LEU A 16 -2.20 -1.71 -24.48
C LEU A 16 -1.21 -0.81 -25.24
N ALA A 17 -0.81 0.38 -24.77
CA ALA A 17 -0.35 1.39 -25.75
C ALA A 17 0.89 2.25 -25.46
N PHE A 18 1.41 2.36 -24.24
CA PHE A 18 2.30 3.52 -23.94
C PHE A 18 3.77 3.19 -23.58
N LEU A 19 4.11 1.91 -23.39
CA LEU A 19 5.32 1.53 -22.64
C LEU A 19 6.64 1.41 -23.41
N ARG A 20 6.68 1.61 -24.75
CA ARG A 20 7.93 1.41 -25.51
C ARG A 20 8.61 2.69 -26.01
N ARG A 21 7.88 3.79 -26.23
CA ARG A 21 8.46 5.07 -26.73
C ARG A 21 8.51 6.20 -25.71
N LEU A 22 7.80 6.11 -24.57
CA LEU A 22 7.68 7.20 -23.60
C LEU A 22 8.40 6.93 -22.27
N LYS A 23 9.09 5.79 -22.17
CA LYS A 23 9.88 5.38 -20.99
C LYS A 23 10.86 6.47 -20.49
N LYS A 24 11.41 7.29 -21.39
CA LYS A 24 12.37 8.36 -21.05
C LYS A 24 11.74 9.72 -20.73
N LYS A 25 10.52 10.01 -21.21
CA LYS A 25 9.79 11.26 -20.91
C LYS A 25 8.81 11.11 -19.73
N ASN A 26 8.28 9.90 -19.52
CA ASN A 26 7.39 9.61 -18.40
C ASN A 26 8.07 9.82 -17.05
N GLU A 27 9.38 9.55 -16.96
CA GLU A 27 10.16 9.79 -15.74
C GLU A 27 10.25 11.28 -15.40
N SER A 28 10.57 12.13 -16.40
CA SER A 28 10.65 13.58 -16.18
C SER A 28 9.27 14.20 -15.87
N VAL A 29 8.21 13.75 -16.55
CA VAL A 29 6.84 14.20 -16.26
C VAL A 29 6.38 13.73 -14.88
N SER A 30 6.69 12.48 -14.50
CA SER A 30 6.38 11.96 -13.17
C SER A 30 7.14 12.72 -12.09
N LEU A 31 8.42 13.03 -12.30
CA LEU A 31 9.21 13.83 -11.36
C LEU A 31 8.66 15.25 -11.23
N LEU A 32 8.36 15.93 -12.35
CA LEU A 32 7.77 17.26 -12.33
C LEU A 32 6.41 17.27 -11.61
N CYS A 33 5.57 16.27 -11.87
CA CYS A 33 4.29 16.10 -11.18
C CYS A 33 4.49 15.89 -9.68
N THR A 34 5.41 15.01 -9.28
CA THR A 34 5.76 14.80 -7.87
C THR A 34 6.25 16.08 -7.22
N PHE A 35 7.10 16.87 -7.88
CA PHE A 35 7.56 18.17 -7.37
C PHE A 35 6.39 19.15 -7.17
N VAL A 36 5.49 19.28 -8.14
CA VAL A 36 4.32 20.16 -8.04
C VAL A 36 3.38 19.72 -6.92
N LEU A 37 3.19 18.41 -6.74
CA LEU A 37 2.35 17.86 -5.66
C LEU A 37 2.96 18.10 -4.28
N ILE A 38 4.26 17.83 -4.12
CA ILE A 38 4.97 18.10 -2.85
C ILE A 38 4.92 19.60 -2.54
N PHE A 39 5.13 20.46 -3.53
CA PHE A 39 5.05 21.89 -3.35
C PHE A 39 3.64 22.35 -2.96
N SER A 40 2.60 21.87 -3.66
CA SER A 40 1.20 22.22 -3.35
C SER A 40 0.80 21.78 -1.95
N MET A 41 1.19 20.57 -1.55
CA MET A 41 0.96 20.08 -0.19
C MET A 41 1.74 20.93 0.82
N GLY A 42 3.02 21.22 0.55
CA GLY A 42 3.88 22.07 1.38
C GLY A 42 3.33 23.47 1.63
N VAL A 43 2.83 24.15 0.58
CA VAL A 43 2.21 25.48 0.70
C VAL A 43 0.94 25.42 1.54
N THR A 44 0.10 24.40 1.32
CA THR A 44 -1.13 24.18 2.11
C THR A 44 -0.83 23.95 3.60
N LEU A 45 0.32 23.32 3.92
CA LEU A 45 0.76 23.09 5.31
C LEU A 45 1.33 24.39 5.93
N GLY A 46 2.00 25.23 5.14
CA GLY A 46 2.57 26.51 5.60
C GLY A 46 1.55 27.64 5.83
N GLU A 47 0.39 27.57 5.17
CA GLU A 47 -0.72 28.52 5.37
C GLU A 47 -1.45 28.30 6.71
N LYS A 48 -1.34 27.10 7.31
CA LYS A 48 -1.99 26.77 8.58
C LYS A 48 -1.12 27.16 9.78
N GLU A 49 -1.52 28.21 10.49
CA GLU A 49 -0.89 28.66 11.74
C GLU A 49 -0.99 27.65 12.90
N ASN A 50 -1.99 26.76 12.91
CA ASN A 50 -2.16 25.67 13.89
C ASN A 50 -1.65 24.30 13.40
N PHE A 51 -0.79 24.28 12.37
CA PHE A 51 -0.37 23.05 11.70
C PHE A 51 0.29 22.02 12.64
N PHE A 52 1.15 22.46 13.56
CA PHE A 52 1.85 21.54 14.48
C PHE A 52 0.91 20.86 15.47
N GLU A 53 -0.12 21.57 15.94
CA GLU A 53 -1.10 21.04 16.89
C GLU A 53 -2.06 20.07 16.19
N GLU A 54 -2.54 20.42 14.99
CA GLU A 54 -3.30 19.52 14.13
C GLU A 54 -2.47 18.28 13.75
N LEU A 55 -1.19 18.43 13.40
CA LEU A 55 -0.30 17.31 13.09
C LEU A 55 -0.10 16.37 14.27
N SER A 56 0.07 16.89 15.48
CA SER A 56 0.28 16.06 16.66
C SER A 56 -0.96 15.22 16.96
N SER A 57 -2.14 15.86 16.93
CA SER A 57 -3.42 15.20 17.13
C SER A 57 -3.74 14.18 16.03
N LEU A 58 -3.56 14.56 14.76
CA LEU A 58 -3.75 13.67 13.60
C LEU A 58 -2.71 12.54 13.58
N GLY A 59 -1.47 12.81 13.99
CA GLY A 59 -0.38 11.85 14.02
C GLY A 59 -0.61 10.73 15.03
N ILE A 60 -1.05 11.06 16.25
CA ILE A 60 -1.39 10.06 17.28
C ILE A 60 -2.58 9.22 16.82
N THR A 61 -3.61 9.88 16.29
CA THR A 61 -4.81 9.21 15.80
C THR A 61 -4.49 8.26 14.64
N SER A 62 -3.72 8.74 13.66
CA SER A 62 -3.29 7.94 12.50
C SER A 62 -2.34 6.81 12.88
N PHE A 63 -1.45 7.03 13.85
CA PHE A 63 -0.57 5.99 14.36
C PHE A 63 -1.35 4.86 15.02
N LEU A 64 -2.36 5.20 15.83
CA LEU A 64 -3.23 4.21 16.46
C LEU A 64 -4.04 3.42 15.42
N PHE A 65 -4.61 4.11 14.42
CA PHE A 65 -5.32 3.50 13.29
C PHE A 65 -4.40 2.73 12.34
N PHE A 66 -3.10 2.99 12.32
CA PHE A 66 -2.15 2.19 11.56
C PHE A 66 -1.73 0.95 12.35
N PHE A 67 -1.46 1.11 13.64
CA PHE A 67 -0.89 0.07 14.48
C PHE A 67 -1.89 -1.06 14.76
N ILE A 68 -3.15 -0.71 15.07
CA ILE A 68 -4.20 -1.71 15.38
C ILE A 68 -4.46 -2.65 14.18
N PRO A 69 -4.76 -2.16 12.96
CA PRO A 69 -4.98 -3.02 11.80
C PRO A 69 -3.70 -3.73 11.34
N THR A 70 -2.52 -3.12 11.51
CA THR A 70 -1.26 -3.77 11.16
C THR A 70 -0.99 -4.97 12.06
N LEU A 71 -1.12 -4.82 13.38
CA LEU A 71 -1.00 -5.94 14.31
C LEU A 71 -2.05 -7.01 14.04
N LEU A 72 -3.30 -6.62 13.84
CA LEU A 72 -4.38 -7.56 13.52
C LEU A 72 -4.09 -8.29 12.20
N SER A 73 -3.65 -7.59 11.16
CA SER A 73 -3.28 -8.18 9.87
C SER A 73 -2.12 -9.16 10.01
N VAL A 74 -1.08 -8.82 10.78
CA VAL A 74 0.06 -9.72 11.03
C VAL A 74 -0.38 -10.98 11.79
N VAL A 75 -1.18 -10.83 12.85
CA VAL A 75 -1.71 -11.97 13.63
C VAL A 75 -2.60 -12.85 12.76
N LEU A 76 -3.48 -12.25 11.95
CA LEU A 76 -4.38 -12.97 11.05
C LEU A 76 -3.58 -13.73 9.99
N VAL A 77 -2.60 -13.08 9.34
CA VAL A 77 -1.72 -13.75 8.37
C VAL A 77 -0.94 -14.87 9.04
N TYR A 78 -0.38 -14.67 10.23
CA TYR A 78 0.36 -15.71 10.95
C TYR A 78 -0.54 -16.90 11.30
N TYR A 79 -1.75 -16.64 11.79
CA TYR A 79 -2.75 -17.67 12.05
C TYR A 79 -3.13 -18.42 10.77
N LEU A 80 -3.34 -17.69 9.67
CA LEU A 80 -3.68 -18.27 8.39
C LEU A 80 -2.52 -19.09 7.83
N THR A 81 -1.27 -18.62 7.93
CA THR A 81 -0.07 -19.37 7.57
C THR A 81 0.08 -20.64 8.41
N GLN A 82 -0.14 -20.57 9.72
CA GLN A 82 -0.10 -21.76 10.60
C GLN A 82 -1.27 -22.73 10.35
N ARG A 83 -2.45 -22.25 9.99
CA ARG A 83 -3.62 -23.11 9.74
C ARG A 83 -3.61 -23.71 8.33
N PHE A 84 -3.15 -22.95 7.34
CA PHE A 84 -3.19 -23.32 5.93
C PHE A 84 -1.90 -24.07 5.53
N MET A 85 -0.72 -23.61 5.95
CA MET A 85 0.56 -24.19 5.52
C MET A 85 1.09 -25.31 6.43
N LYS A 86 0.48 -25.50 7.61
CA LYS A 86 0.76 -26.65 8.49
C LYS A 86 -0.14 -27.85 8.16
N LYS A 87 -1.23 -27.65 7.39
CA LYS A 87 -2.05 -28.73 6.84
C LYS A 87 -1.29 -29.55 5.78
N ASP A 88 -0.31 -28.95 5.09
CA ASP A 88 0.61 -29.67 4.19
C ASP A 88 1.76 -30.40 4.93
N ARG A 89 1.97 -30.13 6.22
CA ARG A 89 2.94 -30.88 7.06
C ARG A 89 2.31 -31.96 7.93
N GLY A 90 1.02 -32.27 7.71
CA GLY A 90 0.34 -33.40 8.34
C GLY A 90 0.44 -34.72 7.59
N ILE A 91 1.11 -34.77 6.42
CA ILE A 91 1.29 -36.03 5.65
C ILE A 91 2.75 -36.52 5.68
N SER A 92 3.73 -35.68 6.01
CA SER A 92 5.15 -36.08 6.05
C SER A 92 5.70 -36.36 7.45
N ALA A 93 4.94 -36.09 8.52
CA ALA A 93 5.41 -36.30 9.90
C ALA A 93 5.05 -37.67 10.50
N GLU A 94 4.16 -38.44 9.87
CA GLU A 94 3.77 -39.77 10.39
C GLU A 94 4.76 -40.88 9.98
N ARG A 95 5.67 -40.63 9.03
CA ARG A 95 6.64 -41.62 8.52
C ARG A 95 8.06 -41.47 9.10
N SER A 96 8.18 -41.09 10.36
CA SER A 96 9.46 -41.13 11.10
C SER A 96 9.33 -41.65 12.54
N GLU A 97 8.14 -42.01 13.00
CA GLU A 97 7.94 -42.70 14.29
C GLU A 97 7.68 -44.21 14.15
N GLU A 98 7.58 -44.76 12.92
CA GLU A 98 7.38 -46.19 12.64
C GLU A 98 8.62 -46.91 12.05
N LEU A 99 9.82 -46.32 12.11
CA LEU A 99 11.07 -46.98 11.65
C LEU A 99 12.14 -47.01 12.73
#